data_AF-A0A9E6NR49-F1
#
_entry.id   AF-A0A9E6NR49-F1
#
_cell.length_a   1.000
_cell.length_b   1.000
_cell.length_c   1.000
_cell.angle_alpha   90.00
_cell.angle_beta   90.00
_cell.angle_gamma   90.00
#
_symmetry.space_group_name_H-M   'P 1'
#
loop_
_entity.id
_entity.type
_entity.pdbx_description
1 polymer ?
#
loop_
_entity_poly.entity_id
_entity_poly.type
_entity_poly.pdbx_seq_one_letter_code
_entity_poly.pdbx_strand_id
1 'polypeptide(L)'
;MNNPLDLEHVVASTREILAQLLVMDANDIEENSSVVEDLGADSLDIVDLSFQLGRQYGCTLPKTSVLDHAVAVCGDASEFLANGRITESGKRLLEQSLSAYTPDQLKAGMQPAQVFAATTVRNWANQCRNLFNYLPAACPDCNAHQAVLNERQQVVCGACSARLVPTDGDEVSRQLVEQFVTTHTKEAV
;
A
#
# COMPACT_ATOMS: atom_id res chain seq x y z
N MET A 1 4.64 -3.07 17.69
CA MET A 1 4.19 -4.48 17.85
C MET A 1 4.55 -5.27 16.59
N ASN A 2 4.47 -6.60 16.59
CA ASN A 2 4.64 -7.40 15.36
C ASN A 2 3.51 -7.11 14.36
N ASN A 3 3.78 -7.29 13.07
CA ASN A 3 2.73 -7.37 12.06
C ASN A 3 2.22 -8.83 12.00
N PRO A 4 0.95 -9.12 12.34
CA PRO A 4 0.42 -10.48 12.32
C PRO A 4 -0.17 -10.89 10.96
N LEU A 5 -0.19 -10.00 9.96
CA LEU A 5 -0.75 -10.30 8.65
C LEU A 5 0.24 -11.09 7.79
N ASP A 6 -0.24 -12.23 7.31
CA ASP A 6 0.41 -13.01 6.27
C ASP A 6 0.02 -12.50 4.89
N LEU A 7 1.00 -12.30 4.00
CA LEU A 7 0.77 -11.66 2.71
C LEU A 7 -0.16 -12.49 1.81
N GLU A 8 -0.01 -13.81 1.80
CA GLU A 8 -0.80 -14.68 0.93
C GLU A 8 -2.28 -14.69 1.31
N HIS A 9 -2.59 -14.58 2.60
CA HIS A 9 -3.97 -14.36 3.07
C HIS A 9 -4.54 -13.01 2.65
N VAL A 10 -3.73 -11.94 2.64
CA VAL A 10 -4.18 -10.62 2.18
C VAL A 10 -4.36 -10.61 0.65
N VAL A 11 -3.52 -11.34 -0.10
CA VAL A 11 -3.72 -11.55 -1.55
C VAL A 11 -5.05 -12.26 -1.80
N ALA A 12 -5.33 -13.36 -1.10
CA ALA A 12 -6.61 -14.08 -1.22
C ALA A 12 -7.81 -13.17 -0.92
N SER A 13 -7.75 -12.38 0.15
CA SER A 13 -8.81 -11.43 0.50
C SER A 13 -8.99 -10.32 -0.54
N THR A 14 -7.89 -9.80 -1.09
CA THR A 14 -7.91 -8.81 -2.19
C THR A 14 -8.62 -9.38 -3.41
N ARG A 15 -8.33 -10.64 -3.77
CA ARG A 15 -9.00 -11.34 -4.89
C ARG A 15 -10.49 -11.51 -4.64
N GLU A 16 -10.88 -11.92 -3.43
CA GLU A 16 -12.31 -12.08 -3.07
C GLU A 16 -13.08 -10.75 -3.14
N ILE A 17 -12.46 -9.64 -2.70
CA ILE A 17 -13.05 -8.31 -2.80
C ILE A 17 -13.20 -7.90 -4.26
N LEU A 18 -12.15 -8.06 -5.06
CA LEU A 18 -12.18 -7.72 -6.50
C LEU A 18 -13.19 -8.57 -7.27
N ALA A 19 -13.30 -9.87 -6.96
CA ALA A 19 -14.31 -10.76 -7.55
C ALA A 19 -15.73 -10.25 -7.31
N GLN A 20 -16.01 -9.73 -6.12
CA GLN A 20 -17.31 -9.15 -5.78
C GLN A 20 -17.54 -7.81 -6.50
N LEU A 21 -16.55 -6.94 -6.55
CA LEU A 21 -16.65 -5.62 -7.19
C LEU A 21 -16.85 -5.74 -8.71
N LEU A 22 -16.04 -6.58 -9.34
CA LEU A 22 -15.99 -6.73 -10.80
C LEU A 22 -16.92 -7.83 -11.32
N VAL A 23 -17.67 -8.49 -10.43
CA VAL A 23 -18.64 -9.54 -10.76
C VAL A 23 -18.01 -10.67 -11.59
N MET A 24 -16.92 -11.23 -11.06
CA MET A 24 -16.14 -12.33 -11.66
C MET A 24 -15.81 -13.42 -10.64
N ASP A 25 -15.32 -14.58 -11.09
CA ASP A 25 -14.88 -15.65 -10.18
C ASP A 25 -13.51 -15.28 -9.58
N ALA A 26 -13.33 -15.47 -8.27
CA ALA A 26 -12.06 -15.20 -7.60
C ALA A 26 -10.91 -16.08 -8.13
N ASN A 27 -11.22 -17.25 -8.69
CA ASN A 27 -10.25 -18.15 -9.33
C ASN A 27 -9.75 -17.62 -10.67
N ASP A 28 -10.47 -16.70 -11.32
CA ASP A 28 -10.05 -16.06 -12.58
C ASP A 28 -9.15 -14.83 -12.33
N ILE A 29 -8.96 -14.43 -11.07
CA ILE A 29 -8.11 -13.31 -10.68
C ILE A 29 -6.77 -13.84 -10.19
N GLU A 30 -5.70 -13.55 -10.94
CA GLU A 30 -4.33 -13.87 -10.54
C GLU A 30 -3.72 -12.74 -9.71
N GLU A 31 -2.80 -13.09 -8.81
CA GLU A 31 -2.12 -12.11 -7.94
C GLU A 31 -1.30 -11.06 -8.70
N ASN A 32 -0.81 -11.42 -9.90
CA ASN A 32 0.01 -10.56 -10.74
C ASN A 32 -0.83 -9.84 -11.82
N SER A 33 -2.15 -10.07 -11.85
CA SER A 33 -3.03 -9.32 -12.74
C SER A 33 -3.05 -7.85 -12.34
N SER A 34 -2.89 -6.97 -13.34
CA SER A 34 -3.20 -5.56 -13.19
C SER A 34 -4.68 -5.38 -12.88
N VAL A 35 -4.98 -4.67 -11.80
CA VAL A 35 -6.37 -4.40 -11.40
C VAL A 35 -7.10 -3.58 -12.47
N VAL A 36 -6.38 -2.71 -13.19
CA VAL A 36 -6.97 -1.84 -14.21
C VAL A 36 -6.86 -2.46 -15.61
N GLU A 37 -5.66 -2.85 -16.04
CA GLU A 37 -5.42 -3.31 -17.42
C GLU A 37 -5.96 -4.70 -17.69
N ASP A 38 -5.82 -5.63 -16.73
CA ASP A 38 -6.22 -7.03 -16.92
C ASP A 38 -7.65 -7.28 -16.44
N LEU A 39 -8.03 -6.71 -15.29
CA LEU A 39 -9.35 -6.93 -14.67
C LEU A 39 -10.40 -5.89 -15.06
N GLY A 40 -9.99 -4.78 -15.68
CA GLY A 40 -10.90 -3.75 -16.17
C GLY A 40 -11.55 -2.90 -15.08
N ALA A 41 -10.96 -2.83 -13.87
CA ALA A 41 -11.47 -2.00 -12.79
C ALA A 41 -11.41 -0.50 -13.16
N ASP A 42 -12.49 0.22 -12.89
CA ASP A 42 -12.53 1.67 -13.05
C ASP A 42 -12.13 2.42 -11.76
N SER A 43 -12.19 3.75 -11.77
CA SER A 43 -11.79 4.55 -10.61
C SER A 43 -12.68 4.36 -9.38
N LEU A 44 -13.96 4.03 -9.58
CA LEU A 44 -14.88 3.77 -8.48
C LEU A 44 -14.58 2.42 -7.84
N ASP A 45 -14.31 1.39 -8.65
CA ASP A 45 -13.89 0.07 -8.17
C ASP A 45 -12.63 0.15 -7.30
N ILE A 46 -11.66 1.00 -7.69
CA ILE A 46 -10.43 1.21 -6.93
C ILE A 46 -10.69 1.88 -5.58
N VAL A 47 -11.59 2.86 -5.53
CA VAL A 47 -12.00 3.51 -4.27
C VAL A 47 -12.69 2.49 -3.36
N ASP A 48 -13.57 1.67 -3.91
CA ASP A 48 -14.29 0.64 -3.17
C ASP A 48 -13.37 -0.49 -2.69
N LEU A 49 -12.39 -0.90 -3.51
CA LEU A 49 -11.34 -1.86 -3.11
C LEU A 49 -10.58 -1.36 -1.88
N SER A 50 -10.10 -0.12 -1.94
CA SER A 50 -9.39 0.53 -0.83
C SER A 50 -10.25 0.57 0.44
N PHE A 51 -11.52 0.95 0.31
CA PHE A 51 -12.47 0.99 1.43
C PHE A 51 -12.75 -0.39 2.02
N GLN A 52 -12.97 -1.41 1.18
CA GLN A 52 -13.27 -2.76 1.63
C GLN A 52 -12.07 -3.41 2.34
N LEU A 53 -10.85 -3.28 1.79
CA LEU A 53 -9.62 -3.73 2.45
C LEU A 53 -9.42 -3.03 3.80
N GLY A 54 -9.58 -1.70 3.82
CA GLY A 54 -9.47 -0.91 5.05
C GLY A 54 -10.48 -1.34 6.12
N ARG A 55 -11.73 -1.59 5.72
CA ARG A 55 -12.79 -2.07 6.62
C ARG A 55 -12.50 -3.48 7.15
N GLN A 56 -12.06 -4.40 6.29
CA GLN A 56 -11.78 -5.80 6.65
C GLN A 56 -10.70 -5.87 7.73
N TYR A 57 -9.55 -5.25 7.50
CA TYR A 57 -8.40 -5.33 8.40
C TYR A 57 -8.41 -4.26 9.51
N GLY A 58 -9.20 -3.20 9.36
CA GLY A 58 -9.32 -2.13 10.36
C GLY A 58 -8.24 -1.06 10.23
N CYS A 59 -7.94 -0.62 9.02
CA CYS A 59 -6.97 0.41 8.71
C CYS A 59 -7.49 1.42 7.66
N THR A 60 -6.78 2.53 7.48
CA THR A 60 -7.04 3.49 6.40
C THR A 60 -5.88 3.41 5.40
N LEU A 61 -6.14 2.94 4.18
CA LEU A 61 -5.13 2.92 3.12
C LEU A 61 -4.84 4.34 2.60
N PRO A 62 -3.63 4.60 2.05
CA PRO A 62 -3.30 5.88 1.44
C PRO A 62 -4.29 6.28 0.34
N LYS A 63 -4.67 7.56 0.30
CA LYS A 63 -5.56 8.13 -0.74
C LYS A 63 -4.80 9.02 -1.71
N THR A 64 -3.64 9.52 -1.28
CA THR A 64 -2.76 10.37 -2.07
C THR A 64 -1.64 9.52 -2.66
N SER A 65 -1.26 9.79 -3.91
CA SER A 65 -0.21 8.99 -4.55
C SER A 65 1.15 9.23 -3.87
N VAL A 66 2.02 8.23 -3.94
CA VAL A 66 3.40 8.33 -3.43
C VAL A 66 4.15 9.50 -4.08
N LEU A 67 3.90 9.75 -5.37
CA LEU A 67 4.51 10.85 -6.11
C LEU A 67 3.98 12.21 -5.65
N ASP A 68 2.69 12.33 -5.32
CA ASP A 68 2.12 13.57 -4.79
C ASP A 68 2.66 13.87 -3.37
N HIS A 69 2.82 12.83 -2.54
CA HIS A 69 3.52 12.97 -1.26
C HIS A 69 4.97 13.43 -1.46
N ALA A 70 5.67 12.92 -2.49
CA ALA A 70 7.03 13.37 -2.83
C ALA A 70 7.08 14.86 -3.18
N VAL A 71 6.11 15.36 -3.95
CA VAL A 71 5.97 16.80 -4.24
C VAL A 71 5.73 17.61 -2.98
N ALA A 72 4.84 17.15 -2.09
CA ALA A 72 4.56 17.83 -0.84
C ALA A 72 5.77 17.89 0.10
N VAL A 73 6.57 16.82 0.16
CA VAL A 73 7.76 16.73 1.03
C VAL A 73 8.93 17.55 0.48
N CYS A 74 9.17 17.50 -0.84
CA CYS A 74 10.35 18.14 -1.45
C CYS A 74 10.09 19.57 -1.91
N GLY A 75 8.82 19.98 -2.03
CA GLY A 75 8.40 21.27 -2.59
C GLY A 75 8.32 21.27 -4.12
N ASP A 76 8.88 20.28 -4.79
CA ASP A 76 8.74 20.04 -6.23
C ASP A 76 8.83 18.55 -6.58
N ALA A 77 8.57 18.23 -7.85
CA ALA A 77 8.58 16.86 -8.36
C ALA A 77 9.86 16.48 -9.12
N SER A 78 10.81 17.40 -9.29
CA SER A 78 11.83 17.34 -10.35
C SER A 78 12.75 16.13 -10.26
N GLU A 79 13.02 15.64 -9.05
CA GLU A 79 13.82 14.46 -8.83
C GLU A 79 13.08 13.17 -9.21
N PHE A 80 11.78 13.11 -8.96
CA PHE A 80 10.94 11.92 -9.15
C PHE A 80 10.22 11.90 -10.50
N LEU A 81 10.00 13.07 -11.09
CA LEU A 81 9.31 13.31 -12.34
C LEU A 81 10.11 14.25 -13.25
N ALA A 82 10.47 13.76 -14.43
CA ALA A 82 11.04 14.55 -15.52
C ALA A 82 10.04 14.59 -16.68
N ASN A 83 9.63 15.80 -17.11
CA ASN A 83 8.63 15.98 -18.18
C ASN A 83 7.34 15.17 -17.96
N GLY A 84 6.85 15.13 -16.71
CA GLY A 84 5.64 14.39 -16.33
C GLY A 84 5.79 12.87 -16.34
N ARG A 85 7.01 12.35 -16.36
CA ARG A 85 7.33 10.91 -16.39
C ARG A 85 8.26 10.53 -15.26
N ILE A 86 8.09 9.34 -14.70
CA ILE A 86 8.91 8.88 -13.57
C ILE A 86 10.38 8.77 -13.96
N THR A 87 11.26 9.25 -13.09
CA THR A 87 12.71 9.06 -13.20
C THR A 87 13.13 7.72 -12.60
N GLU A 88 14.41 7.38 -12.65
CA GLU A 88 14.96 6.25 -11.88
C GLU A 88 14.79 6.45 -10.36
N SER A 89 14.88 7.69 -9.85
CA SER A 89 14.60 7.97 -8.44
C SER A 89 13.11 7.75 -8.13
N GLY A 90 12.21 8.23 -9.00
CA GLY A 90 10.76 7.99 -8.89
C GLY A 90 10.39 6.51 -8.90
N LYS A 91 11.03 5.72 -9.78
CA LYS A 91 10.88 4.27 -9.81
C LYS A 91 11.31 3.63 -8.48
N ARG A 92 12.52 3.92 -7.99
CA ARG A 92 13.02 3.38 -6.71
C ARG A 92 12.15 3.77 -5.52
N LEU A 93 11.61 4.99 -5.52
CA LEU A 93 10.66 5.43 -4.49
C LEU A 93 9.40 4.57 -4.50
N LEU A 94 8.85 4.26 -5.67
CA LEU A 94 7.66 3.40 -5.80
C LEU A 94 7.95 1.95 -5.36
N GLU A 95 9.12 1.41 -5.69
CA GLU A 95 9.58 0.08 -5.22
C GLU A 95 9.67 0.00 -3.69
N GLN A 96 10.08 1.09 -3.03
CA GLN A 96 10.19 1.17 -1.56
C GLN A 96 8.91 1.66 -0.86
N SER A 97 7.85 1.95 -1.61
CA SER A 97 6.57 2.39 -1.04
C SER A 97 5.78 1.25 -0.41
N LEU A 98 4.66 1.57 0.25
CA LEU A 98 3.74 0.55 0.79
C LEU A 98 3.28 -0.46 -0.27
N SER A 99 3.08 -0.04 -1.51
CA SER A 99 2.66 -0.90 -2.63
C SER A 99 3.75 -1.88 -3.11
N ALA A 100 5.02 -1.64 -2.72
CA ALA A 100 6.17 -2.50 -2.99
C ALA A 100 6.20 -3.04 -4.43
N TYR A 101 6.31 -2.13 -5.40
CA TYR A 101 6.45 -2.52 -6.82
C TYR A 101 7.72 -3.34 -7.02
N THR A 102 7.65 -4.38 -7.85
CA THR A 102 8.84 -5.19 -8.14
C THR A 102 9.77 -4.47 -9.14
N PRO A 103 11.08 -4.75 -9.12
CA PRO A 103 12.05 -4.03 -9.98
C PRO A 103 11.74 -4.05 -11.47
N ASP A 104 11.09 -5.10 -11.97
CA ASP A 104 10.80 -5.28 -13.39
C ASP A 104 9.40 -4.77 -13.79
N GLN A 105 8.56 -4.42 -12.82
CA GLN A 105 7.18 -3.98 -13.04
C GLN A 105 7.11 -2.57 -13.64
N LEU A 106 8.01 -1.68 -13.21
CA LEU A 106 8.04 -0.28 -13.61
C LEU A 106 9.32 0.08 -14.38
N LYS A 107 9.21 1.09 -15.25
CA LYS A 107 10.31 1.62 -16.05
C LYS A 107 10.37 3.14 -15.93
N ALA A 108 11.58 3.70 -15.81
CA ALA A 108 11.76 5.13 -15.98
C ALA A 108 11.19 5.58 -17.34
N GLY A 109 10.58 6.75 -17.36
CA GLY A 109 9.84 7.28 -18.51
C GLY A 109 8.35 6.94 -18.52
N MET A 110 7.83 6.08 -17.63
CA MET A 110 6.39 5.86 -17.50
C MET A 110 5.68 7.11 -16.96
N GLN A 111 4.47 7.37 -17.44
CA GLN A 111 3.60 8.39 -16.85
C GLN A 111 2.97 7.87 -15.56
N PRO A 112 2.59 8.74 -14.60
CA PRO A 112 1.88 8.32 -13.38
C PRO A 112 0.62 7.49 -13.66
N ALA A 113 -0.14 7.80 -14.71
CA ALA A 113 -1.29 7.00 -15.13
C ALA A 113 -0.91 5.57 -15.55
N GLN A 114 0.26 5.37 -16.17
CA GLN A 114 0.76 4.05 -16.54
C GLN A 114 1.26 3.28 -15.31
N VAL A 115 1.82 3.96 -14.31
CA VAL A 115 2.16 3.35 -13.01
C VAL A 115 0.90 2.85 -12.32
N PHE A 116 -0.12 3.70 -12.25
CA PHE A 116 -1.42 3.34 -11.70
C PHE A 116 -2.03 2.13 -12.43
N ALA A 117 -2.04 2.17 -13.76
CA ALA A 117 -2.51 1.07 -14.59
C ALA A 117 -1.69 -0.22 -14.43
N ALA A 118 -0.41 -0.15 -14.07
CA ALA A 118 0.41 -1.33 -13.80
C ALA A 118 0.22 -1.93 -12.39
N THR A 119 -0.64 -1.35 -11.54
CA THR A 119 -0.82 -1.80 -10.15
C THR A 119 -1.56 -3.14 -10.10
N THR A 120 -0.93 -4.16 -9.54
CA THR A 120 -1.47 -5.52 -9.46
C THR A 120 -2.23 -5.78 -8.17
N VAL A 121 -2.97 -6.89 -8.14
CA VAL A 121 -3.60 -7.43 -6.92
C VAL A 121 -2.57 -7.57 -5.79
N ARG A 122 -1.37 -8.09 -6.08
CA ARG A 122 -0.28 -8.23 -5.10
C ARG A 122 0.22 -6.88 -4.58
N ASN A 123 0.23 -5.82 -5.38
CA ASN A 123 0.60 -4.48 -4.89
C ASN A 123 -0.43 -3.92 -3.90
N TRP A 124 -1.73 -4.12 -4.15
CA TRP A 124 -2.78 -3.74 -3.21
C TRP A 124 -2.69 -4.52 -1.90
N ALA A 125 -2.45 -5.84 -2.00
CA ALA A 125 -2.24 -6.68 -0.82
C ALA A 125 -1.00 -6.25 -0.03
N ASN A 126 0.11 -5.94 -0.70
CA ASN A 126 1.31 -5.37 -0.09
C ASN A 126 1.01 -4.05 0.62
N GLN A 127 0.27 -3.13 -0.03
CA GLN A 127 -0.07 -1.84 0.56
C GLN A 127 -0.84 -1.99 1.87
N CYS A 128 -1.86 -2.85 1.88
CA CYS A 128 -2.63 -3.15 3.09
C CYS A 128 -1.75 -3.81 4.16
N ARG A 129 -1.05 -4.89 3.82
CA ARG A 129 -0.22 -5.67 4.75
C ARG A 129 0.91 -4.85 5.34
N ASN A 130 1.60 -4.05 4.53
CA ASN A 130 2.75 -3.24 4.96
C ASN A 130 2.36 -2.11 5.91
N LEU A 131 1.12 -1.62 5.83
CA LEU A 131 0.61 -0.63 6.77
C LEU A 131 0.64 -1.13 8.22
N PHE A 132 0.44 -2.44 8.44
CA PHE A 132 0.52 -3.06 9.76
C PHE A 132 1.94 -3.22 10.30
N ASN A 133 2.98 -2.84 9.54
CA ASN A 133 4.32 -2.62 10.11
C ASN A 133 4.37 -1.34 10.98
N TYR A 134 3.37 -0.47 10.85
CA TYR A 134 3.23 0.81 11.56
C TYR A 134 2.17 0.74 12.66
N LEU A 135 2.01 -0.44 13.26
CA LEU A 135 1.25 -0.60 14.51
C LEU A 135 1.97 0.10 15.68
N PRO A 136 1.23 0.55 16.71
CA PRO A 136 1.85 1.19 17.87
C PRO A 136 2.89 0.27 18.54
N ALA A 137 3.86 0.87 19.24
CA ALA A 137 4.96 0.12 19.87
C ALA A 137 4.44 -0.88 20.93
N ALA A 138 3.37 -0.51 21.64
CA ALA A 138 2.63 -1.32 22.59
C ALA A 138 1.11 -1.07 22.43
N CYS A 139 0.28 -1.98 22.93
CA CYS A 139 -1.16 -1.82 22.98
C CYS A 139 -1.52 -0.57 23.82
N PRO A 140 -2.24 0.41 23.26
CA PRO A 140 -2.63 1.62 23.99
C PRO A 140 -3.45 1.35 25.26
N ASP A 141 -4.19 0.23 25.30
CA ASP A 141 -5.13 -0.07 26.37
C ASP A 141 -4.51 -0.83 27.54
N CYS A 142 -3.53 -1.71 27.29
CA CYS A 142 -2.95 -2.60 28.31
C CYS A 142 -1.43 -2.72 28.29
N ASN A 143 -0.75 -2.00 27.39
CA ASN A 143 0.70 -1.98 27.23
C ASN A 143 1.36 -3.32 26.86
N ALA A 144 0.59 -4.33 26.41
CA ALA A 144 1.15 -5.55 25.84
C ALA A 144 1.76 -5.31 24.45
N HIS A 145 2.68 -6.18 24.01
CA HIS A 145 3.46 -5.96 22.78
C HIS A 145 3.17 -6.95 21.64
N GLN A 146 2.18 -7.82 21.82
CA GLN A 146 1.82 -8.85 20.85
C GLN A 146 0.53 -8.48 20.12
N ALA A 147 0.59 -8.40 18.80
CA ALA A 147 -0.58 -8.33 17.93
C ALA A 147 -0.90 -9.72 17.36
N VAL A 148 -2.19 -10.04 17.24
CA VAL A 148 -2.72 -11.30 16.69
C VAL A 148 -3.93 -11.01 15.81
N LEU A 149 -4.31 -11.98 14.97
CA LEU A 149 -5.59 -11.96 14.26
C LEU A 149 -6.68 -12.62 15.12
N ASN A 150 -7.85 -11.98 15.20
CA ASN A 150 -9.05 -12.62 15.76
C ASN A 150 -9.79 -13.46 14.70
N GLU A 151 -10.87 -14.13 15.10
CA GLU A 151 -11.70 -14.97 14.22
C GLU A 151 -12.31 -14.22 13.01
N ARG A 152 -12.34 -12.89 13.06
CA ARG A 152 -12.86 -12.01 12.01
C ARG A 152 -11.74 -11.41 11.15
N GLN A 153 -10.52 -11.93 11.22
CA GLN A 153 -9.33 -11.43 10.50
C GLN A 153 -8.98 -9.98 10.84
N GLN A 154 -9.27 -9.55 12.07
CA GLN A 154 -8.96 -8.20 12.55
C GLN A 154 -7.74 -8.24 13.45
N VAL A 155 -6.87 -7.23 13.30
CA VAL A 155 -5.68 -7.12 14.14
C VAL A 155 -6.06 -6.60 15.52
N VAL A 156 -5.76 -7.39 16.55
CA VAL A 156 -6.07 -7.09 17.94
C VAL A 156 -4.88 -7.36 18.85
N CYS A 157 -4.90 -6.77 20.03
CA CYS A 157 -3.94 -7.06 21.09
C CYS A 157 -4.13 -8.49 21.60
N GLY A 158 -3.06 -9.27 21.67
CA GLY A 158 -3.09 -10.66 22.15
C GLY A 158 -3.40 -10.79 23.65
N ALA A 159 -3.37 -9.70 24.42
CA ALA A 159 -3.64 -9.72 25.86
C ALA A 159 -5.06 -9.24 26.22
N CYS A 160 -5.48 -8.07 25.73
CA CYS A 160 -6.77 -7.48 26.09
C CYS A 160 -7.82 -7.52 24.96
N SER A 161 -7.47 -8.06 23.78
CA SER A 161 -8.33 -8.10 22.58
C SER A 161 -8.76 -6.73 22.02
N ALA A 162 -8.18 -5.62 22.52
CA ALA A 162 -8.40 -4.31 21.94
C ALA A 162 -7.97 -4.26 20.48
N ARG A 163 -8.75 -3.58 19.64
CA ARG A 163 -8.42 -3.35 18.22
C ARG A 163 -7.13 -2.53 18.14
N LEU A 164 -6.20 -3.01 17.32
CA LEU A 164 -4.96 -2.29 17.04
C LEU A 164 -5.05 -1.71 15.64
N VAL A 165 -4.98 -0.40 15.55
CA VAL A 165 -5.07 0.35 14.30
C VAL A 165 -3.66 0.85 13.97
N PRO A 166 -3.14 0.60 12.75
CA PRO A 166 -1.87 1.17 12.34
C PRO A 166 -2.00 2.69 12.11
N THR A 167 -0.88 3.38 12.01
CA THR A 167 -0.85 4.77 11.55
C THR A 167 -1.57 4.92 10.19
N ASP A 168 -2.20 6.07 9.97
CA ASP A 168 -2.93 6.36 8.73
C ASP A 168 -2.05 6.21 7.49
N GLY A 169 -2.61 5.66 6.41
CA GLY A 169 -1.88 5.35 5.19
C GLY A 169 -1.20 6.55 4.53
N ASP A 170 -1.84 7.72 4.49
CA ASP A 170 -1.21 8.92 3.92
C ASP A 170 -0.08 9.44 4.81
N GLU A 171 -0.21 9.30 6.13
CA GLU A 171 0.87 9.62 7.06
C GLU A 171 2.06 8.67 6.90
N VAL A 172 1.83 7.36 6.80
CA VAL A 172 2.90 6.38 6.57
C VAL A 172 3.56 6.57 5.21
N SER A 173 2.78 6.82 4.16
CA SER A 173 3.33 7.08 2.81
C SER A 173 4.23 8.31 2.81
N ARG A 174 3.82 9.40 3.47
CA ARG A 174 4.65 10.59 3.62
C ARG A 174 5.92 10.33 4.43
N GLN A 175 5.85 9.58 5.54
CA GLN A 175 7.03 9.20 6.32
C GLN A 175 8.04 8.38 5.49
N LEU A 176 7.56 7.45 4.65
CA LEU A 176 8.41 6.67 3.75
C LEU A 176 9.10 7.54 2.70
N VAL A 177 8.39 8.52 2.13
CA VAL A 177 8.96 9.52 1.22
C VAL A 177 10.04 10.34 1.93
N GLU A 178 9.77 10.87 3.13
CA GLU A 178 10.75 11.64 3.93
C GLU A 178 12.02 10.82 4.22
N GLN A 179 11.86 9.54 4.55
CA GLN A 179 12.95 8.60 4.77
C GLN A 179 13.75 8.36 3.49
N PHE A 180 13.07 8.10 2.37
CA PHE A 180 13.69 7.90 1.06
C PHE A 180 14.54 9.11 0.67
N VAL A 181 13.96 10.31 0.74
CA VAL A 181 14.64 11.57 0.44
C VAL A 181 15.88 11.71 1.33
N THR A 182 15.75 11.55 2.64
CA THR A 182 16.87 11.70 3.58
C THR A 182 18.04 10.75 3.28
N THR A 183 17.74 9.53 2.82
CA THR A 183 18.72 8.47 2.61
C THR A 183 19.33 8.45 1.20
N HIS A 184 18.61 8.96 0.18
CA HIS A 184 19.02 8.82 -1.23
C HIS A 184 19.30 10.15 -1.95
N THR A 185 19.07 11.31 -1.31
CA THR A 185 19.25 12.63 -1.95
C THR A 185 20.32 13.50 -1.32
N LYS A 186 20.77 13.18 -0.10
CA LYS A 186 21.87 13.90 0.58
C LYS A 186 23.28 13.54 0.09
N GLU A 187 23.43 12.65 -0.89
CA GLU A 187 24.72 12.34 -1.51
C GLU A 187 25.10 13.28 -2.68
N ALA A 188 24.30 14.33 -2.94
CA ALA A 188 24.52 15.26 -4.05
C ALA A 188 24.95 16.69 -3.61
N VAL A 189 25.65 16.84 -2.49
CA VAL A 189 26.27 18.12 -2.06
C VAL A 189 27.76 17.95 -1.79
#